data_AF-A0A7X8UAF5-F1
#
_entry.id   AF-A0A7X8UAF5-F1
#
_cell.length_a   1.000
_cell.length_b   1.000
_cell.length_c   1.000
_cell.angle_alpha   90.00
_cell.angle_beta   90.00
_cell.angle_gamma   90.00
#
_symmetry.space_group_name_H-M   'P 1'
#
loop_
_entity.id
_entity.type
_entity.pdbx_description
1 polymer ?
#
loop_
_entity_poly.entity_id
_entity_poly.type
_entity_poly.pdbx_seq_one_letter_code
_entity_poly.pdbx_strand_id
1 'polypeptide(L)'
;MVRKSLFLIMAIILSITIVGCTGETANTDKVIYDVITKELDKDVDVKIIDTIHLEGKLLVIYMTGNEYQAHEYGYAEFDEKGDKCRFLRTYPMYERGMDLRSAPYKNAYLFVVNNENCSNIQILQDGNEFMVEVEDIPFAYFWGDAKKNIEYHFLNSNGEHLNP
;
A
#
# COMPACT_ATOMS: atom_id res chain seq x y z
N MET A 1 54.76 18.84 7.22
CA MET A 1 53.85 17.77 6.76
C MET A 1 52.68 17.60 7.75
N VAL A 2 51.80 18.61 7.89
CA VAL A 2 50.74 18.61 8.94
C VAL A 2 49.37 19.12 8.41
N ARG A 3 49.31 19.77 7.24
CA ARG A 3 48.04 20.35 6.71
C ARG A 3 47.07 19.36 6.06
N LYS A 4 47.49 18.12 5.74
CA LYS A 4 46.61 17.11 5.13
C LYS A 4 45.83 16.27 6.16
N SER A 5 46.23 16.27 7.43
CA SER A 5 45.61 15.43 8.47
C SER A 5 44.38 16.06 9.14
N LEU A 6 44.25 17.39 9.09
CA LEU A 6 43.12 18.10 9.72
C LEU A 6 41.83 18.05 8.88
N PHE A 7 41.96 17.97 7.54
CA PHE A 7 40.80 17.86 6.65
C PHE A 7 40.12 16.49 6.72
N LEU A 8 40.87 15.42 7.02
CA LEU A 8 40.30 14.08 7.13
C LEU A 8 39.44 13.90 8.39
N ILE A 9 39.83 14.55 9.50
CA ILE A 9 39.12 14.44 10.78
C ILE A 9 37.81 15.26 10.75
N MET A 10 37.80 16.39 10.04
CA MET A 10 36.60 17.23 9.92
C MET A 10 35.52 16.61 8.99
N ALA A 11 35.90 15.71 8.08
CA ALA A 11 34.97 15.01 7.20
C ALA A 11 34.27 13.79 7.84
N ILE A 12 34.82 13.25 8.95
CA ILE A 12 34.28 12.06 9.63
C ILE A 12 33.24 12.43 10.71
N ILE A 13 33.23 13.68 11.17
CA ILE A 13 32.30 14.14 12.25
C ILE A 13 30.96 14.64 11.67
N LEU A 14 30.85 14.82 10.35
CA LEU A 14 29.64 15.34 9.69
C LEU A 14 28.69 14.25 9.14
N SER A 15 28.88 12.98 9.52
CA SER A 15 28.11 11.85 8.96
C SER A 15 27.27 11.05 9.96
N ILE A 16 27.03 11.57 11.17
CA ILE A 16 26.20 10.86 12.17
C ILE A 16 24.87 11.59 12.50
N THR A 17 24.60 12.74 11.89
CA THR A 17 23.28 13.39 12.07
C THR A 17 22.32 12.98 10.98
N ILE A 18 21.81 11.75 11.02
CA ILE A 18 20.39 11.39 10.79
C ILE A 18 20.24 9.97 11.39
N VAL A 19 19.96 9.89 12.69
CA VAL A 19 19.13 8.79 13.20
C VAL A 19 17.80 9.45 13.49
N GLY A 20 16.79 8.94 12.81
CA GLY A 20 15.47 9.55 12.67
C GLY A 20 14.90 10.01 13.99
N CYS A 21 14.38 11.24 13.96
CA CYS A 21 13.39 11.70 14.90
C CYS A 21 12.27 10.66 14.92
N THR A 22 12.20 9.82 15.95
CA THR A 22 11.01 9.04 16.30
C THR A 22 9.98 10.02 16.85
N GLY A 23 9.47 10.89 15.97
CA GLY A 23 8.32 11.74 16.26
C GLY A 23 7.07 10.89 16.11
N GLU A 24 6.51 10.45 17.24
CA GLU A 24 5.10 10.13 17.48
C GLU A 24 4.19 9.88 16.25
N THR A 25 4.48 8.90 15.41
CA THR A 25 3.51 8.39 14.41
C THR A 25 2.40 7.54 15.06
N ALA A 26 2.63 7.08 16.28
CA ALA A 26 1.75 6.18 17.02
C ALA A 26 0.31 6.72 17.27
N ASN A 27 0.09 8.03 17.17
CA ASN A 27 -1.24 8.61 17.38
C ASN A 27 -2.09 8.58 16.10
N THR A 28 -1.49 8.79 14.93
CA THR A 28 -2.23 8.83 13.65
C THR A 28 -2.66 7.44 13.23
N ASP A 29 -1.78 6.45 13.34
CA ASP A 29 -2.07 5.06 12.93
C ASP A 29 -3.19 4.44 13.78
N LYS A 30 -3.15 4.69 15.09
CA LYS A 30 -4.21 4.23 16.00
C LYS A 30 -5.54 4.92 15.70
N VAL A 31 -5.53 6.23 15.46
CA VAL A 31 -6.76 6.96 15.10
C VAL A 31 -7.34 6.46 13.77
N ILE A 32 -6.50 6.21 12.77
CA ILE A 32 -6.90 5.64 11.48
C ILE A 32 -7.55 4.26 11.70
N TYR A 33 -6.90 3.39 12.46
CA TYR A 33 -7.41 2.06 12.79
C TYR A 33 -8.77 2.11 13.50
N ASP A 34 -8.88 2.93 14.55
CA ASP A 34 -10.10 3.06 15.36
C ASP A 34 -11.27 3.58 14.51
N VAL A 35 -11.00 4.53 13.61
CA VAL A 35 -12.02 5.09 12.71
C VAL A 35 -12.49 4.06 11.69
N ILE A 36 -11.58 3.32 11.05
CA ILE A 36 -11.94 2.29 10.07
C ILE A 36 -12.74 1.18 10.74
N THR A 37 -12.27 0.68 11.89
CA THR A 37 -12.95 -0.37 12.65
C THR A 37 -14.37 0.05 13.04
N LYS A 38 -14.54 1.30 13.51
CA LYS A 38 -15.85 1.83 13.88
C LYS A 38 -16.79 1.98 12.67
N GLU A 39 -16.27 2.40 11.52
CA GLU A 39 -17.09 2.56 10.30
C GLU A 39 -17.59 1.22 9.78
N LEU A 40 -16.76 0.19 9.85
CA LEU A 40 -17.11 -1.12 9.31
C LEU A 40 -18.21 -1.82 10.12
N ASP A 41 -18.47 -1.40 11.37
CA ASP A 41 -19.50 -1.93 12.27
C ASP A 41 -19.53 -3.47 12.33
N LYS A 42 -18.34 -4.06 12.24
CA LYS A 42 -18.14 -5.51 12.22
C LYS A 42 -17.32 -5.91 13.43
N ASP A 43 -17.72 -7.00 14.09
CA ASP A 43 -16.93 -7.72 15.10
C ASP A 43 -15.81 -8.54 14.43
N VAL A 44 -15.12 -7.91 13.47
CA VAL A 44 -14.06 -8.50 12.64
C VAL A 44 -12.76 -7.78 12.94
N ASP A 45 -11.68 -8.54 12.99
CA ASP A 45 -10.35 -7.97 13.11
C ASP A 45 -10.01 -7.21 11.82
N VAL A 46 -9.61 -5.95 11.96
CA VAL A 46 -9.08 -5.13 10.88
C VAL A 46 -7.56 -5.27 10.89
N LYS A 47 -6.93 -5.43 9.74
CA LYS A 47 -5.48 -5.33 9.58
C LYS A 47 -5.18 -4.32 8.49
N ILE A 48 -4.41 -3.29 8.83
CA ILE A 48 -3.88 -2.36 7.84
C ILE A 48 -2.78 -3.09 7.05
N ILE A 49 -2.92 -3.10 5.73
CA ILE A 49 -1.98 -3.72 4.80
C ILE A 49 -0.91 -2.69 4.44
N ASP A 50 -1.35 -1.52 3.98
CA ASP A 50 -0.45 -0.46 3.51
C ASP A 50 -1.15 0.91 3.51
N THR A 51 -0.36 1.97 3.41
CA THR A 51 -0.80 3.37 3.35
C THR A 51 -0.17 4.08 2.16
N ILE A 52 -0.99 4.68 1.30
CA ILE A 52 -0.54 5.43 0.12
C ILE A 52 -0.82 6.91 0.32
N HIS A 53 0.23 7.70 0.38
CA HIS A 53 0.17 9.17 0.45
C HIS A 53 0.10 9.76 -0.96
N LEU A 54 -0.94 10.53 -1.21
CA LEU A 54 -1.19 11.26 -2.46
C LEU A 54 -1.33 12.76 -2.15
N GLU A 55 -1.37 13.60 -3.19
CA GLU A 55 -1.56 15.03 -2.99
C GLU A 55 -2.89 15.34 -2.26
N GLY A 56 -2.78 15.73 -0.99
CA GLY A 56 -3.90 16.07 -0.12
C GLY A 56 -4.80 14.89 0.28
N LYS A 57 -4.39 13.65 0.02
CA LYS A 57 -5.16 12.44 0.28
C LYS A 57 -4.28 11.34 0.86
N LEU A 58 -4.83 10.59 1.80
CA LEU A 58 -4.25 9.36 2.30
C LEU A 58 -5.21 8.21 1.99
N LEU A 59 -4.72 7.16 1.33
CA LEU A 59 -5.42 5.90 1.16
C LEU A 59 -4.87 4.88 2.13
N VAL A 60 -5.74 4.24 2.89
CA VAL A 60 -5.37 3.20 3.85
C VAL A 60 -5.99 1.90 3.39
N ILE A 61 -5.16 0.96 2.96
CA ILE A 61 -5.59 -0.34 2.47
C ILE A 61 -5.68 -1.30 3.66
N TYR A 62 -6.77 -2.03 3.75
CA TYR A 62 -7.01 -2.94 4.85
C TYR A 62 -7.60 -4.26 4.38
N MET A 63 -7.39 -5.29 5.21
CA MET A 63 -8.16 -6.53 5.18
C MET A 63 -8.97 -6.65 6.47
N THR A 64 -10.10 -7.34 6.39
CA THR A 64 -10.86 -7.78 7.56
C THR A 64 -10.99 -9.29 7.56
N GLY A 65 -11.09 -9.89 8.74
CA GLY A 65 -11.31 -11.32 8.90
C GLY A 65 -10.24 -11.94 9.79
N ASN A 66 -10.40 -13.22 10.08
CA ASN A 66 -9.52 -13.99 10.95
C ASN A 66 -9.51 -15.46 10.53
N GLU A 67 -8.88 -16.32 11.32
CA GLU A 67 -8.79 -17.76 11.03
C GLU A 67 -10.15 -18.48 10.89
N TYR A 68 -11.25 -17.84 11.31
CA TYR A 68 -12.61 -18.38 11.25
C TYR A 68 -13.50 -17.70 10.20
N GLN A 69 -13.04 -16.63 9.55
CA GLN A 69 -13.84 -15.80 8.65
C GLN A 69 -13.09 -15.47 7.36
N ALA A 70 -13.78 -15.52 6.23
CA ALA A 70 -13.19 -15.18 4.95
C ALA A 70 -12.65 -13.73 4.95
N HIS A 71 -11.49 -13.54 4.33
CA HIS A 71 -10.91 -12.21 4.22
C HIS A 71 -11.72 -11.33 3.26
N GLU A 72 -12.10 -10.14 3.73
CA GLU A 72 -12.55 -9.05 2.87
C GLU A 72 -11.46 -7.98 2.79
N TYR A 73 -11.47 -7.20 1.73
CA TYR A 73 -10.45 -6.21 1.46
C TYR A 73 -11.09 -4.90 1.00
N GLY A 74 -10.53 -3.80 1.48
CA GLY A 74 -11.03 -2.47 1.19
C GLY A 74 -9.93 -1.43 1.29
N TYR A 75 -10.29 -0.20 0.96
CA TYR A 75 -9.47 0.96 1.25
C TYR A 75 -10.31 2.09 1.84
N ALA A 76 -9.73 2.82 2.78
CA ALA A 76 -10.30 4.02 3.36
C ALA A 76 -9.62 5.26 2.77
N GLU A 77 -10.40 6.29 2.47
CA GLU A 77 -9.90 7.56 1.97
C GLU A 77 -9.98 8.62 3.08
N PHE A 78 -8.89 9.37 3.24
CA PHE A 78 -8.78 10.50 4.15
C PHE A 78 -8.36 11.75 3.38
N ASP A 79 -8.84 12.92 3.80
CA ASP A 79 -8.15 14.17 3.47
C ASP A 79 -6.91 14.29 4.36
N GLU A 80 -5.76 14.55 3.76
CA GLU A 80 -4.47 14.73 4.45
C GLU A 80 -4.01 16.20 4.37
N LYS A 81 -3.69 16.81 5.51
CA LYS A 81 -3.18 18.17 5.62
C LYS A 81 -2.09 18.24 6.68
N GLY A 82 -0.83 18.04 6.28
CA GLY A 82 0.27 17.84 7.22
C GLY A 82 -0.03 16.60 8.06
N ASP A 83 0.17 16.67 9.38
CA ASP A 83 -0.03 15.53 10.29
C ASP A 83 -1.50 15.25 10.63
N LYS A 84 -2.45 15.94 9.98
CA LYS A 84 -3.89 15.80 10.24
C LYS A 84 -4.56 15.05 9.11
N CYS A 85 -5.24 13.98 9.49
CA CYS A 85 -6.11 13.21 8.59
C CYS A 85 -7.58 13.40 8.97
N ARG A 86 -8.45 13.53 7.96
CA ARG A 86 -9.91 13.53 8.14
C ARG A 86 -10.51 12.39 7.33
N PHE A 87 -11.13 11.44 8.00
CA PHE A 87 -11.81 10.33 7.36
C PHE A 87 -12.92 10.80 6.43
N LEU A 88 -13.01 10.17 5.26
CA LEU A 88 -14.06 10.45 4.28
C LEU A 88 -15.02 9.27 4.18
N ARG A 89 -14.51 8.09 3.81
CA ARG A 89 -15.28 6.85 3.70
C ARG A 89 -14.38 5.65 3.44
N THR A 90 -14.95 4.46 3.56
CA THR A 90 -14.39 3.19 3.09
C THR A 90 -14.98 2.78 1.74
N TYR A 91 -14.23 1.96 0.99
CA TYR A 91 -14.67 1.37 -0.27
C TYR A 91 -14.25 -0.11 -0.32
N PRO A 92 -15.16 -1.02 -0.71
CA PRO A 92 -14.79 -2.42 -0.93
C PRO A 92 -13.95 -2.54 -2.21
N MET A 93 -13.04 -3.51 -2.24
CA MET A 93 -12.30 -3.89 -3.45
C MET A 93 -13.01 -5.03 -4.18
N TYR A 94 -12.87 -5.07 -5.51
CA TYR A 94 -13.42 -6.14 -6.34
C TYR A 94 -12.65 -7.44 -6.15
N GLU A 95 -13.39 -8.53 -5.99
CA GLU A 95 -12.84 -9.89 -6.01
C GLU A 95 -12.34 -10.26 -7.41
N ARG A 96 -11.09 -10.72 -7.48
CA ARG A 96 -10.39 -11.13 -8.71
C ARG A 96 -9.85 -12.56 -8.60
N GLY A 97 -10.35 -13.34 -7.65
CA GLY A 97 -9.83 -14.65 -7.29
C GLY A 97 -9.65 -14.77 -5.78
N MET A 98 -9.19 -15.94 -5.35
CA MET A 98 -8.90 -16.22 -3.94
C MET A 98 -7.84 -15.25 -3.44
N ASP A 99 -8.21 -14.36 -2.50
CA ASP A 99 -7.31 -13.35 -1.92
C ASP A 99 -6.58 -12.45 -2.94
N LEU A 100 -7.20 -12.24 -4.10
CA LEU A 100 -6.77 -11.30 -5.13
C LEU A 100 -7.82 -10.21 -5.29
N ARG A 101 -7.40 -8.95 -5.19
CA ARG A 101 -8.32 -7.81 -5.14
C ARG A 101 -7.81 -6.66 -5.96
N SER A 102 -8.76 -5.88 -6.48
CA SER A 102 -8.45 -4.69 -7.26
C SER A 102 -9.53 -3.63 -7.11
N ALA A 103 -9.19 -2.35 -7.23
CA ALA A 103 -10.18 -1.27 -7.27
C ALA A 103 -9.69 -0.08 -8.08
N PRO A 104 -10.54 0.54 -8.92
CA PRO A 104 -10.22 1.80 -9.55
C PRO A 104 -10.18 2.93 -8.51
N TYR A 105 -9.24 3.84 -8.66
CA TYR A 105 -9.18 5.09 -7.89
C TYR A 105 -8.87 6.26 -8.84
N LYS A 106 -9.90 7.03 -9.22
CA LYS A 106 -9.76 8.09 -10.24
C LYS A 106 -9.12 7.55 -11.52
N ASN A 107 -7.96 8.07 -11.93
CA ASN A 107 -7.17 7.58 -13.08
C ASN A 107 -6.05 6.63 -12.64
N ALA A 108 -6.29 5.84 -11.59
CA ALA A 108 -5.35 4.90 -11.02
C ALA A 108 -6.06 3.58 -10.68
N TYR A 109 -5.26 2.57 -10.34
CA TYR A 109 -5.74 1.29 -9.85
C TYR A 109 -5.01 0.88 -8.57
N LEU A 110 -5.75 0.30 -7.66
CA LEU A 110 -5.26 -0.34 -6.44
C LEU A 110 -5.31 -1.85 -6.65
N PHE A 111 -4.27 -2.53 -6.22
CA PHE A 111 -4.20 -3.99 -6.20
C PHE A 111 -3.84 -4.46 -4.80
N VAL A 112 -4.43 -5.58 -4.39
CA VAL A 112 -4.02 -6.30 -3.19
C VAL A 112 -3.87 -7.78 -3.53
N VAL A 113 -2.75 -8.35 -3.10
CA VAL A 113 -2.41 -9.76 -3.25
C VAL A 113 -2.13 -10.33 -1.87
N ASN A 114 -2.92 -11.30 -1.45
CA ASN A 114 -2.66 -12.09 -0.25
C ASN A 114 -2.75 -13.59 -0.55
N ASN A 115 -2.46 -13.95 -1.80
CA ASN A 115 -2.45 -15.32 -2.30
C ASN A 115 -1.01 -15.76 -2.58
N GLU A 116 -0.54 -16.79 -1.87
CA GLU A 116 0.82 -17.33 -1.99
C GLU A 116 1.20 -17.81 -3.40
N ASN A 117 0.20 -18.13 -4.24
CA ASN A 117 0.47 -18.58 -5.61
C ASN A 117 0.74 -17.41 -6.57
N CYS A 118 0.38 -16.17 -6.19
CA CYS A 118 0.57 -15.01 -7.04
C CYS A 118 1.97 -14.44 -6.87
N SER A 119 2.71 -14.37 -7.98
CA SER A 119 4.08 -13.87 -8.01
C SER A 119 4.19 -12.51 -8.69
N ASN A 120 3.26 -12.20 -9.60
CA ASN A 120 3.33 -10.98 -10.39
C ASN A 120 1.94 -10.44 -10.70
N ILE A 121 1.85 -9.12 -10.87
CA ILE A 121 0.72 -8.43 -11.50
C ILE A 121 1.20 -7.94 -12.86
N GLN A 122 0.62 -8.47 -13.93
CA GLN A 122 0.81 -7.96 -15.28
C GLN A 122 -0.18 -6.84 -15.52
N ILE A 123 0.30 -5.70 -16.02
CA ILE A 123 -0.50 -4.54 -16.38
C ILE A 123 -0.29 -4.25 -17.87
N LEU A 124 -1.38 -4.25 -18.62
CA LEU A 124 -1.41 -3.95 -20.05
C LEU A 124 -2.06 -2.58 -20.24
N GLN A 125 -1.29 -1.64 -20.78
CA GLN A 125 -1.75 -0.27 -20.98
C GLN A 125 -1.13 0.36 -22.23
N ASP A 126 -1.99 0.93 -23.08
CA ASP A 126 -1.59 1.58 -24.34
C ASP A 126 -0.70 0.67 -25.23
N GLY A 127 -0.93 -0.64 -25.17
CA GLY A 127 -0.13 -1.65 -25.89
C GLY A 127 1.23 -1.96 -25.27
N ASN A 128 1.55 -1.38 -24.10
CA ASN A 128 2.73 -1.71 -23.32
C ASN A 128 2.37 -2.68 -22.20
N GLU A 129 3.31 -3.56 -21.88
CA GLU A 129 3.21 -4.51 -20.78
C GLU A 129 4.17 -4.11 -19.67
N PHE A 130 3.65 -4.11 -18.44
CA PHE A 130 4.40 -3.83 -17.22
C PHE A 130 4.21 -5.01 -16.26
N MET A 131 5.29 -5.39 -15.59
CA MET A 131 5.30 -6.45 -14.60
C MET A 131 5.61 -5.86 -13.23
N VAL A 132 4.77 -6.17 -12.26
CA VAL A 132 4.95 -5.82 -10.85
C VAL A 132 5.17 -7.10 -10.08
N GLU A 133 6.36 -7.29 -9.53
CA GLU A 133 6.69 -8.43 -8.67
C GLU A 133 5.98 -8.29 -7.32
N VAL A 134 5.43 -9.39 -6.82
CA VAL A 134 4.84 -9.49 -5.49
C VAL A 134 5.94 -9.90 -4.52
N GLU A 135 6.41 -8.96 -3.70
CA GLU A 135 7.54 -9.19 -2.80
C GLU A 135 7.13 -9.93 -1.52
N ASP A 136 6.12 -9.41 -0.79
CA ASP A 136 5.67 -9.93 0.49
C ASP A 136 4.13 -9.86 0.59
N ILE A 137 3.50 -10.91 1.12
CA ILE A 137 2.04 -10.94 1.34
C ILE A 137 1.65 -10.61 2.80
N PRO A 138 0.56 -9.85 3.04
CA PRO A 138 -0.29 -9.20 2.04
C PRO A 138 0.46 -8.03 1.35
N PHE A 139 0.41 -8.01 0.03
CA PHE A 139 1.04 -7.02 -0.84
C PHE A 139 -0.03 -6.03 -1.31
N ALA A 140 0.28 -4.74 -1.27
CA ALA A 140 -0.56 -3.70 -1.86
C ALA A 140 0.23 -2.91 -2.90
N TYR A 141 -0.43 -2.51 -3.99
CA TYR A 141 0.22 -1.76 -5.06
C TYR A 141 -0.71 -0.72 -5.67
N PHE A 142 -0.17 0.47 -5.92
CA PHE A 142 -0.87 1.60 -6.54
C PHE A 142 -0.30 1.89 -7.93
N TRP A 143 -1.12 1.64 -8.96
CA TRP A 143 -0.80 2.01 -10.34
C TRP A 143 -1.40 3.38 -10.68
N GLY A 144 -0.58 4.43 -10.60
CA GLY A 144 -1.02 5.82 -10.69
C GLY A 144 -1.43 6.36 -12.06
N ASP A 145 -1.11 5.65 -13.15
CA ASP A 145 -1.39 6.09 -14.53
C ASP A 145 -2.39 5.17 -15.22
N ALA A 146 -3.47 4.75 -14.55
CA ALA A 146 -4.54 4.00 -15.22
C ALA A 146 -5.35 4.93 -16.13
N LYS A 147 -4.90 5.08 -17.38
CA LYS A 147 -5.69 5.70 -18.44
C LYS A 147 -6.94 4.86 -18.73
N LYS A 148 -7.80 5.32 -19.66
CA LYS A 148 -9.15 4.76 -19.89
C LYS A 148 -9.22 3.23 -20.10
N ASN A 149 -8.16 2.59 -20.57
CA ASN A 149 -8.13 1.16 -20.89
C ASN A 149 -6.93 0.48 -20.23
N ILE A 150 -7.02 0.23 -18.93
CA ILE A 150 -6.09 -0.67 -18.23
C ILE A 150 -6.67 -2.09 -18.24
N GLU A 151 -5.86 -3.04 -18.68
CA GLU A 151 -6.09 -4.48 -18.48
C GLU A 151 -5.03 -5.00 -17.52
N TYR A 152 -5.36 -6.01 -16.72
CA TYR A 152 -4.41 -6.60 -15.78
C TYR A 152 -4.71 -8.07 -15.51
N HIS A 153 -3.65 -8.79 -15.18
CA HIS A 153 -3.69 -10.21 -14.83
C HIS A 153 -2.83 -10.47 -13.60
N PHE A 154 -3.33 -11.29 -12.68
CA PHE A 154 -2.54 -11.83 -11.58
C PHE A 154 -1.93 -13.14 -12.05
N LEU A 155 -0.61 -13.26 -11.96
CA LEU A 155 0.13 -14.37 -12.53
C LEU A 155 0.86 -15.17 -11.45
N ASN A 156 0.84 -16.50 -11.58
CA ASN A 156 1.70 -17.36 -10.79
C ASN A 156 3.15 -17.36 -11.32
N SER A 157 4.03 -18.09 -10.65
CA SER A 157 5.46 -18.17 -11.01
C SER A 157 5.72 -18.82 -12.39
N ASN A 158 4.74 -19.52 -12.95
CA ASN A 158 4.80 -20.08 -14.29
C ASN A 158 4.22 -19.15 -15.36
N GLY A 159 3.70 -17.97 -14.98
CA GLY A 159 3.02 -17.02 -15.87
C GLY A 159 1.56 -17.36 -16.17
N GLU A 160 0.95 -18.28 -15.40
CA GLU A 160 -0.46 -18.65 -15.58
C GLU A 160 -1.39 -17.68 -14.84
N HIS A 161 -2.55 -17.40 -15.44
CA HIS A 161 -3.51 -16.46 -14.88
C HIS A 161 -4.22 -17.07 -13.66
N LEU A 162 -4.28 -16.29 -12.58
CA LEU A 162 -4.96 -16.65 -11.33
C LEU A 162 -6.32 -15.99 -11.18
N ASN A 163 -6.58 -14.92 -11.94
CA ASN A 163 -7.89 -14.30 -11.98
C ASN A 163 -8.79 -14.93 -13.05
N PRO A 164 -10.10 -15.10 -12.76
CA PRO A 164 -11.08 -15.61 -13.72
C PRO A 164 -11.37 -14.63 -14.86
#